data_AF-A0A919B0T9-F1
#
_entry.id   AF-A0A919B0T9-F1
#
_cell.length_a   1.000
_cell.length_b   1.000
_cell.length_c   1.000
_cell.angle_alpha   90.00
_cell.angle_beta   90.00
_cell.angle_gamma   90.00
#
_symmetry.space_group_name_H-M   'P 1'
#
loop_
_entity.id
_entity.type
_entity.pdbx_description
1 polymer ?
#
loop_
_entity_poly.entity_id
_entity_poly.type
_entity_poly.pdbx_seq_one_letter_code
_entity_poly.pdbx_strand_id
1 'polypeptide(L)'
;MSLTLTLPTMDELTARCGPLRTVLADSGPVDIQAEHDAVYSLEILGGKTLRESVISDKARPVLIIRLVEYRDPVTHTTRYGVEKWSAVGFRTVDHTVRLVSDAEYERQVRAERSEPSLAIGRERSTGGGLAAFYDVTDVI
;
A
#
# COMPACT_ATOMS: atom_id res chain seq x y z
N MET A 1 30.92 11.87 5.06
CA MET A 1 30.70 10.43 4.83
C MET A 1 29.20 10.19 4.82
N SER A 2 28.59 9.92 3.68
CA SER A 2 27.17 9.56 3.62
C SER A 2 27.06 8.06 3.91
N LEU A 3 26.37 7.70 4.99
CA LEU A 3 25.96 6.33 5.27
C LEU A 3 24.80 5.99 4.31
N THR A 4 25.12 5.36 3.19
CA THR A 4 24.10 4.76 2.33
C THR A 4 23.61 3.49 3.00
N LEU A 5 22.49 3.57 3.72
CA LEU A 5 21.79 2.40 4.24
C LEU A 5 21.19 1.64 3.06
N THR A 6 21.91 0.64 2.57
CA THR A 6 21.39 -0.28 1.55
C THR A 6 20.33 -1.16 2.20
N LEU A 7 19.06 -0.82 2.01
CA LEU A 7 17.95 -1.68 2.41
C LEU A 7 17.95 -2.93 1.50
N PRO A 8 17.77 -4.13 2.07
CA PRO A 8 17.75 -5.36 1.29
C PRO A 8 16.61 -5.35 0.28
N THR A 9 16.84 -5.95 -0.89
CA THR A 9 15.82 -6.03 -1.95
C THR A 9 14.71 -7.02 -1.58
N MET A 10 13.57 -6.96 -2.26
CA MET A 10 12.48 -7.93 -2.04
C MET A 10 12.92 -9.37 -2.36
N ASP A 11 13.83 -9.56 -3.31
CA ASP A 11 14.36 -10.88 -3.66
C ASP A 11 15.24 -11.42 -2.52
N GLU A 12 16.11 -10.58 -1.95
CA GLU A 12 16.94 -10.93 -0.79
C GLU A 12 16.09 -11.23 0.46
N LEU A 13 15.03 -10.44 0.68
CA LEU A 13 14.09 -10.68 1.78
C LEU A 13 13.29 -11.96 1.58
N THR A 14 12.86 -12.25 0.35
CA THR A 14 12.16 -13.50 0.01
C THR A 14 13.04 -14.72 0.25
N ALA A 15 14.32 -14.64 -0.15
CA ALA A 15 15.28 -15.73 0.07
C ALA A 15 15.54 -15.99 1.57
N ARG A 16 15.54 -14.94 2.40
CA ARG A 16 15.86 -15.03 3.84
C ARG A 16 14.65 -15.32 4.73
N CYS A 17 13.48 -14.79 4.39
CA CYS A 17 12.31 -14.79 5.25
C CYS A 17 11.12 -15.59 4.68
N GLY A 18 11.22 -16.02 3.42
CA GLY A 18 10.12 -16.66 2.70
C GLY A 18 9.29 -15.65 1.88
N PRO A 19 8.40 -16.16 1.01
CA PRO A 19 7.59 -15.32 0.15
C PRO A 19 6.43 -14.65 0.90
N LEU A 20 6.00 -13.51 0.38
CA LEU A 20 4.71 -12.91 0.74
C LEU A 20 3.56 -13.89 0.44
N ARG A 21 2.59 -13.97 1.36
CA ARG A 21 1.33 -14.66 1.11
C ARG A 21 0.35 -13.68 0.49
N THR A 22 -0.32 -14.10 -0.58
CA THR A 22 -1.44 -13.33 -1.14
C THR A 22 -2.69 -13.62 -0.31
N VAL A 23 -3.28 -12.57 0.26
CA VAL A 23 -4.53 -12.67 1.04
C VAL A 23 -5.72 -12.47 0.12
N LEU A 24 -5.65 -11.45 -0.72
CA LEU A 24 -6.72 -11.07 -1.63
C LEU A 24 -6.12 -10.42 -2.87
N ALA A 25 -6.67 -10.72 -4.06
CA ALA A 25 -6.24 -10.07 -5.29
C ALA A 25 -7.41 -10.03 -6.28
N ASP A 26 -7.63 -8.85 -6.84
CA ASP A 26 -8.48 -8.62 -7.99
C ASP A 26 -7.75 -7.73 -8.99
N SER A 27 -7.91 -8.04 -10.28
CA SER A 27 -7.31 -7.30 -11.38
C SER A 27 -8.40 -6.99 -12.41
N GLY A 28 -9.41 -6.23 -12.00
CA GLY A 28 -10.46 -5.74 -12.87
C GLY A 28 -11.02 -4.40 -12.36
N PRO A 29 -11.78 -3.68 -13.21
CA PRO A 29 -12.57 -2.55 -12.74
C PRO A 29 -13.47 -3.05 -11.61
N VAL A 30 -13.34 -2.43 -10.45
CA VAL A 30 -14.24 -2.70 -9.34
C VAL A 30 -15.48 -1.85 -9.58
N ASP A 31 -16.63 -2.49 -9.85
CA ASP A 31 -17.93 -1.83 -10.00
C ASP A 31 -18.36 -1.25 -8.64
N ILE A 32 -17.80 -0.11 -8.28
CA ILE A 32 -18.08 0.58 -7.02
C ILE A 32 -18.92 1.81 -7.35
N GLN A 33 -20.17 1.79 -6.91
CA GLN A 33 -21.08 2.93 -7.02
C GLN A 33 -20.54 4.11 -6.20
N ALA A 34 -20.73 5.34 -6.69
CA ALA A 34 -20.24 6.55 -6.03
C ALA A 34 -20.79 6.75 -4.60
N GLU A 35 -21.91 6.11 -4.26
CA GLU A 35 -22.54 6.12 -2.93
C GLU A 35 -21.76 5.29 -1.90
N HIS A 36 -20.88 4.41 -2.35
CA HIS A 36 -19.94 3.67 -1.52
C HIS A 36 -18.68 4.49 -1.19
N ASP A 37 -18.71 5.83 -1.30
CA ASP A 37 -17.60 6.74 -0.94
C ASP A 37 -17.15 6.54 0.53
N ALA A 38 -18.11 6.29 1.42
CA ALA A 38 -17.83 5.98 2.84
C ALA A 38 -17.22 4.57 3.03
N VAL A 39 -17.43 3.67 2.07
CA VAL A 39 -16.89 2.30 2.03
C VAL A 39 -15.43 2.31 1.58
N TYR A 40 -14.88 3.40 1.03
CA TYR A 40 -13.44 3.53 0.77
C TYR A 40 -12.58 3.62 2.04
N SER A 41 -13.22 3.61 3.22
CA SER A 41 -12.58 3.33 4.51
C SER A 41 -12.48 1.83 4.83
N LEU A 42 -12.95 0.93 3.95
CA LEU A 42 -12.89 -0.49 4.21
C LEU A 42 -11.44 -0.92 4.28
N GLU A 43 -11.04 -1.15 5.51
CA GLU A 43 -9.80 -1.80 5.77
C GLU A 43 -9.89 -3.24 5.21
N ILE A 44 -9.21 -3.57 4.10
CA ILE A 44 -9.28 -4.94 3.54
C ILE A 44 -8.80 -5.94 4.61
N LEU A 45 -7.78 -5.54 5.36
CA LEU A 45 -7.38 -6.10 6.65
C LEU A 45 -7.84 -5.11 7.72
N GLY A 46 -8.83 -5.50 8.53
CA GLY A 46 -9.35 -4.74 9.69
C GLY A 46 -8.38 -4.67 10.86
N GLY A 47 -7.18 -4.14 10.61
CA GLY A 47 -6.07 -4.05 11.54
C GLY A 47 -5.58 -2.62 11.75
N LYS A 48 -4.55 -2.47 12.57
CA LYS A 48 -3.94 -1.18 12.85
C LYS A 48 -3.09 -0.72 11.65
N THR A 49 -3.51 0.34 10.98
CA THR A 49 -2.68 1.03 9.98
C THR A 49 -1.40 1.56 10.62
N LEU A 50 -0.26 1.16 10.05
CA LEU A 50 1.09 1.56 10.48
C LEU A 50 1.67 2.65 9.59
N ARG A 51 1.38 2.62 8.28
CA ARG A 51 1.78 3.60 7.27
C ARG A 51 0.74 3.64 6.17
N GLU A 52 0.50 4.81 5.60
CA GLU A 52 -0.46 4.98 4.51
C GLU A 52 0.03 6.00 3.50
N SER A 53 -0.28 5.76 2.24
CA SER A 53 0.07 6.55 1.07
C SER A 53 -1.17 6.69 0.21
N VAL A 54 -1.71 7.91 0.12
CA VAL A 54 -2.96 8.20 -0.62
C VAL A 54 -2.69 9.14 -1.78
N ILE A 55 -3.31 8.86 -2.93
CA ILE A 55 -3.49 9.82 -4.02
C ILE A 55 -4.98 10.16 -4.10
N SER A 56 -5.29 11.45 -4.21
CA SER A 56 -6.67 11.95 -4.30
C SER A 56 -6.89 12.78 -5.57
N ASP A 57 -8.07 12.68 -6.19
CA ASP A 57 -8.55 13.57 -7.25
C ASP A 57 -9.84 14.27 -6.78
N LYS A 58 -9.90 15.61 -6.89
CA LYS A 58 -11.07 16.44 -6.53
C LYS A 58 -11.77 16.02 -5.22
N ALA A 59 -10.97 15.77 -4.18
CA ALA A 59 -11.39 15.34 -2.83
C ALA A 59 -11.85 13.88 -2.68
N ARG A 60 -11.55 12.98 -3.63
CA ARG A 60 -11.77 11.52 -3.50
C ARG A 60 -10.47 10.74 -3.56
N PRO A 61 -10.22 9.79 -2.65
CA PRO A 61 -9.08 8.89 -2.77
C PRO A 61 -9.26 8.00 -4.00
N VAL A 62 -8.26 8.00 -4.87
CA VAL A 62 -8.24 7.26 -6.14
C VAL A 62 -7.26 6.10 -6.09
N LEU A 63 -6.27 6.19 -5.20
CA LEU A 63 -5.34 5.12 -4.86
C LEU A 63 -5.00 5.21 -3.38
N ILE A 64 -5.01 4.07 -2.71
CA ILE A 64 -4.53 3.90 -1.33
C ILE A 64 -3.53 2.75 -1.33
N ILE A 65 -2.34 2.98 -0.78
CA ILE A 65 -1.37 1.94 -0.44
C ILE A 65 -1.11 2.06 1.06
N ARG A 66 -1.29 0.98 1.81
CA ARG A 66 -1.16 1.00 3.28
C ARG A 66 -0.51 -0.25 3.83
N LEU A 67 0.25 -0.07 4.89
CA LEU A 67 0.83 -1.11 5.71
C LEU A 67 0.00 -1.26 6.98
N VAL A 68 -0.44 -2.48 7.28
CA VAL A 68 -1.36 -2.78 8.38
C VAL A 68 -0.78 -3.89 9.26
N GLU A 69 -0.81 -3.71 10.58
CA GLU A 69 -0.63 -4.79 11.54
C GLU A 69 -1.99 -5.37 11.90
N TYR A 70 -2.19 -6.67 11.69
CA TYR A 70 -3.46 -7.31 11.99
C TYR A 70 -3.27 -8.70 12.59
N ARG A 71 -4.33 -9.22 13.19
CA ARG A 71 -4.37 -10.58 13.71
C ARG A 71 -5.04 -11.49 12.68
N ASP A 72 -4.30 -12.47 12.19
CA ASP A 72 -4.83 -13.46 11.25
C ASP A 72 -6.01 -14.20 11.91
N PRO A 73 -7.22 -14.22 11.30
CA PRO A 73 -8.39 -14.82 11.91
C PRO A 73 -8.33 -16.35 11.99
N VAL A 74 -7.48 -16.99 11.16
CA VAL A 74 -7.32 -18.44 11.08
C VAL A 74 -6.22 -18.91 12.04
N THR A 75 -5.05 -18.29 11.99
CA THR A 75 -3.89 -18.72 12.81
C THR A 75 -3.79 -17.97 14.14
N HIS A 76 -4.55 -16.90 14.32
CA HIS A 76 -4.49 -16.00 15.48
C HIS A 76 -3.11 -15.39 15.74
N THR A 77 -2.22 -15.39 14.75
CA THR A 77 -0.90 -14.78 14.83
C THR A 77 -0.92 -13.36 14.28
N THR A 78 -0.10 -12.47 14.86
CA THR A 78 0.14 -11.15 14.26
C THR A 78 0.81 -11.30 12.90
N ARG A 79 0.29 -10.57 11.93
CA ARG A 79 0.84 -10.45 10.58
C ARG A 79 0.84 -8.99 10.15
N TYR A 80 1.71 -8.69 9.20
CA TYR A 80 1.86 -7.39 8.59
C TYR A 80 1.42 -7.50 7.14
N GLY A 81 0.44 -6.70 6.75
CA GLY A 81 -0.15 -6.72 5.42
C GLY A 81 0.11 -5.42 4.67
N VAL A 82 0.32 -5.53 3.36
CA VAL A 82 0.32 -4.39 2.45
C VAL A 82 -0.91 -4.50 1.58
N GLU A 83 -1.73 -3.48 1.65
CA GLU A 83 -2.92 -3.32 0.82
C GLU A 83 -2.69 -2.23 -0.20
N LYS A 84 -3.01 -2.53 -1.44
CA LYS A 84 -3.14 -1.56 -2.53
C LYS A 84 -4.57 -1.63 -3.02
N TRP A 85 -5.23 -0.49 -3.03
CA TRP A 85 -6.58 -0.35 -3.55
C TRP A 85 -6.64 0.83 -4.51
N SER A 86 -7.38 0.66 -5.61
CA SER A 86 -7.67 1.69 -6.59
C SER A 86 -8.98 1.39 -7.33
N ALA A 87 -9.46 2.34 -8.15
CA ALA A 87 -10.60 2.12 -9.03
C ALA A 87 -10.41 1.00 -10.07
N VAL A 88 -9.17 0.56 -10.34
CA VAL A 88 -8.86 -0.49 -11.32
C VAL A 88 -8.54 -1.85 -10.68
N GLY A 89 -8.69 -1.97 -9.36
CA GLY A 89 -8.50 -3.23 -8.64
C GLY A 89 -7.86 -3.06 -7.27
N PHE A 90 -7.73 -4.19 -6.57
CA PHE A 90 -7.10 -4.27 -5.25
C PHE A 90 -6.18 -5.47 -5.11
N ARG A 91 -5.17 -5.34 -4.25
CA ARG A 91 -4.27 -6.43 -3.91
C ARG A 91 -3.81 -6.31 -2.47
N THR A 92 -3.93 -7.40 -1.75
CA THR A 92 -3.50 -7.54 -0.36
C THR A 92 -2.55 -8.72 -0.24
N VAL A 93 -1.35 -8.42 0.25
CA VAL A 93 -0.33 -9.42 0.57
C VAL A 93 0.11 -9.25 2.01
N ASP A 94 0.61 -10.31 2.62
CA ASP A 94 1.08 -10.22 4.00
C ASP A 94 2.26 -11.15 4.32
N HIS A 95 2.87 -10.87 5.47
CA HIS A 95 3.97 -11.64 6.01
C HIS A 95 3.96 -11.64 7.55
N THR A 96 4.56 -12.65 8.17
CA THR A 96 4.77 -12.66 9.64
C THR A 96 5.88 -11.71 10.09
N VAL A 97 6.82 -11.42 9.19
CA VAL A 97 7.95 -10.51 9.42
C VAL A 97 7.63 -9.12 8.90
N ARG A 98 7.62 -8.13 9.79
CA ARG A 98 7.31 -6.72 9.48
C ARG A 98 8.19 -6.14 8.36
N LEU A 99 9.50 -6.36 8.43
CA LEU A 99 10.47 -5.82 7.46
C LEU A 99 10.15 -6.20 6.01
N VAL A 100 9.62 -7.41 5.78
CA VAL A 100 9.20 -7.87 4.45
C VAL A 100 8.02 -7.04 3.94
N SER A 101 7.10 -6.66 4.83
CA SER A 101 5.93 -5.85 4.49
C SER A 101 6.28 -4.37 4.34
N ASP A 102 7.22 -3.85 5.14
CA ASP A 102 7.78 -2.50 4.94
C ASP A 102 8.44 -2.36 3.56
N ALA A 103 9.25 -3.34 3.18
CA ALA A 103 9.92 -3.35 1.87
C ALA A 103 8.92 -3.50 0.70
N GLU A 104 7.87 -4.29 0.88
CA GLU A 104 6.80 -4.42 -0.10
C GLU A 104 6.00 -3.13 -0.27
N TYR A 105 5.69 -2.45 0.83
CA TYR A 105 5.03 -1.14 0.81
C TYR A 105 5.86 -0.13 0.01
N GLU A 106 7.16 0.01 0.35
CA GLU A 106 8.08 0.90 -0.36
C GLU A 106 8.21 0.55 -1.84
N ARG A 107 8.25 -0.75 -2.17
CA ARG A 107 8.28 -1.22 -3.56
C ARG A 107 7.03 -0.77 -4.32
N GLN A 108 5.85 -0.94 -3.75
CA GLN A 108 4.60 -0.58 -4.41
C GLN A 108 4.45 0.94 -4.59
N VAL A 109 4.80 1.74 -3.59
CA VAL A 109 4.80 3.21 -3.68
C VAL A 109 5.76 3.67 -4.78
N ARG A 110 6.97 3.11 -4.85
CA ARG A 110 7.95 3.45 -5.89
C ARG A 110 7.50 3.02 -7.28
N ALA A 111 6.95 1.80 -7.40
CA ALA A 111 6.43 1.29 -8.67
C ALA A 111 5.32 2.18 -9.21
N GLU A 112 4.36 2.58 -8.36
CA GLU A 112 3.29 3.49 -8.75
C GLU A 112 3.82 4.87 -9.15
N ARG A 113 4.88 5.35 -8.49
CA ARG A 113 5.52 6.61 -8.87
C ARG A 113 6.19 6.53 -10.25
N SER A 114 6.84 5.42 -10.57
CA SER A 114 7.55 5.24 -11.85
C SER A 114 6.63 4.90 -13.01
N GLU A 115 5.63 4.06 -12.77
CA GLU A 115 4.67 3.57 -13.74
C GLU A 115 3.26 3.64 -13.13
N PRO A 116 2.62 4.82 -13.23
CA PRO A 116 1.37 5.02 -12.54
C PRO A 116 0.22 4.23 -13.19
N SER A 117 -0.51 3.49 -12.37
CA SER A 117 -1.60 2.60 -12.78
C SER A 117 -2.87 3.33 -13.21
N LEU A 118 -3.04 4.59 -12.79
CA LEU A 118 -4.22 5.40 -13.09
C LEU A 118 -3.90 6.52 -14.09
N ALA A 119 -4.76 6.69 -15.10
CA ALA A 119 -4.71 7.76 -16.09
C ALA A 119 -5.26 9.10 -15.56
N ILE A 120 -4.76 9.52 -14.40
CA ILE A 120 -5.10 10.82 -13.80
C ILE A 120 -4.14 11.85 -14.38
N GLY A 121 -4.66 13.00 -14.84
CA GLY A 121 -3.91 14.01 -15.59
C GLY A 121 -2.65 14.53 -14.88
N ARG A 122 -1.83 15.30 -15.61
CA ARG A 122 -0.56 15.93 -15.14
C ARG A 122 -0.68 16.80 -13.88
N GLU A 123 -1.90 17.05 -13.38
CA GLU A 123 -2.16 17.69 -12.09
C GLU A 123 -1.67 16.87 -10.88
N ARG A 124 -1.16 15.65 -11.08
CA ARG A 124 -0.31 14.92 -10.12
C ARG A 124 0.80 15.76 -9.47
N SER A 125 1.24 16.83 -10.13
CA SER A 125 2.52 17.49 -9.86
C SER A 125 2.41 18.91 -9.29
N THR A 126 1.22 19.43 -9.03
CA THR A 126 1.08 20.75 -8.37
C THR A 126 1.51 20.75 -6.90
N GLY A 127 1.99 19.61 -6.38
CA GLY A 127 2.61 19.44 -5.05
C GLY A 127 3.73 18.38 -4.99
N GLY A 128 4.67 18.37 -5.94
CA GLY A 128 6.06 17.90 -5.72
C GLY A 128 6.36 16.45 -5.27
N GLY A 129 6.47 15.50 -6.22
CA GLY A 129 7.28 14.28 -6.02
C GLY A 129 6.73 13.23 -5.04
N LEU A 130 7.59 12.55 -4.27
CA LEU A 130 7.17 11.61 -3.20
C LEU A 130 6.20 12.27 -2.19
N ALA A 131 6.15 13.60 -2.14
CA ALA A 131 5.21 14.37 -1.33
C ALA A 131 3.76 14.39 -1.89
N ALA A 132 3.52 13.84 -3.08
CA ALA A 132 2.17 13.54 -3.56
C ALA A 132 1.55 12.32 -2.87
N PHE A 133 2.39 11.49 -2.22
CA PHE A 133 1.93 10.53 -1.22
C PHE A 133 1.98 11.24 0.13
N TYR A 134 0.81 11.47 0.73
CA TYR A 134 0.76 11.94 2.11
C TYR A 134 1.07 10.74 3.02
N ASP A 135 2.31 10.63 3.52
CA ASP A 135 2.62 9.70 4.62
C ASP A 135 1.99 10.31 5.89
N VAL A 136 0.77 9.88 6.21
CA VAL A 136 -0.03 10.39 7.35
C VAL A 136 0.70 10.22 8.68
N THR A 137 1.74 9.38 8.74
CA THR A 137 2.52 9.09 9.94
C THR A 137 3.69 10.04 10.22
N ASP A 138 4.01 10.98 9.32
CA ASP A 138 5.10 11.95 9.51
C ASP A 138 4.67 13.24 10.26
N VAL A 139 3.43 13.32 10.74
CA VAL A 139 2.96 14.45 11.57
C VAL A 139 2.88 14.04 13.05
N ILE A 140 3.95 14.35 13.79
CA ILE A 140 3.92 14.51 15.25
C ILE A 140 4.41 15.92 15.57
#